data_AF-A0A8T8E3K8-F1
#
_entry.id   AF-A0A8T8E3K8-F1
#
_cell.length_a   1.000
_cell.length_b   1.000
_cell.length_c   1.000
_cell.angle_alpha   90.00
_cell.angle_beta   90.00
_cell.angle_gamma   90.00
#
_symmetry.space_group_name_H-M   'P 1'
#
loop_
_entity.id
_entity.type
_entity.pdbx_description
1 polymer ?
#
loop_
_entity_poly.entity_id
_entity_poly.type
_entity_poly.pdbx_seq_one_letter_code
_entity_poly.pdbx_strand_id
1 'polypeptide(L)'
;MSDGADAPAKAQINNIWVDNKPALDHANNTAEQWRVIEEVLDKFAAVIAESGEDKSAASLADAHINSACDKAGIARSMAKDVLEERVEEYKAEIIEEEADNDIPACFDDLLQECLDKVVPHRTTDHHSDTTYQWHFSDGKGTVISTNDHHWDWTEFYSRYSDESGYFPQNPSETLREAQDWREFLAPIMNERLVDKDPSTGPRTRAVHSLMDAVEKAVAYKHLDDAVERGGVWVNDEPPAHNEVWLPASKVIDATTQQEISERALQEELKARDHTLDEHSGVAVSERRNGSSQRFWKLDASDFPTPAEYVEDPETLEQRLRNARDGNVGQQRDGTETADGDDDGEPGKMGEYGPGTDDGDDSSVEGDLPDLDDSDDEGGDSE
;
A
#
# COMPACT_ATOMS: atom_id res chain seq x y z
N MET A 1 -11.99 -38.32 9.97
CA MET A 1 -10.53 -38.21 9.85
C MET A 1 -10.28 -37.31 8.65
N SER A 2 -10.30 -36.00 8.88
CA SER A 2 -10.01 -34.94 7.91
C SER A 2 -9.39 -33.84 8.73
N ASP A 3 -8.05 -33.85 8.82
CA ASP A 3 -7.26 -32.92 9.64
C ASP A 3 -5.91 -32.63 8.95
N GLY A 4 -5.85 -32.81 7.61
CA GLY A 4 -4.63 -32.71 6.81
C GLY A 4 -4.68 -31.72 5.65
N ALA A 5 -5.83 -31.07 5.40
CA ALA A 5 -6.05 -30.28 4.19
C ALA A 5 -5.42 -28.87 4.22
N ASP A 6 -5.00 -28.35 5.37
CA ASP A 6 -4.49 -26.97 5.51
C ASP A 6 -2.96 -26.83 5.55
N ALA A 7 -2.22 -27.92 5.33
CA ALA A 7 -0.77 -27.80 5.24
C ALA A 7 -0.38 -27.18 3.88
N PRO A 8 0.60 -26.24 3.82
CA PRO A 8 1.11 -25.71 2.55
C PRO A 8 1.52 -26.83 1.59
N ALA A 9 1.32 -26.67 0.28
CA ALA A 9 1.58 -27.73 -0.71
C ALA A 9 2.98 -28.36 -0.57
N LYS A 10 4.03 -27.56 -0.34
CA LYS A 10 5.38 -28.08 -0.02
C LYS A 10 5.42 -29.01 1.20
N ALA A 11 4.71 -28.65 2.27
CA ALA A 11 4.67 -29.45 3.48
C ALA A 11 3.96 -30.78 3.22
N GLN A 12 2.90 -30.78 2.40
CA GLN A 12 2.22 -32.01 1.98
C GLN A 12 3.15 -32.91 1.16
N ILE A 13 3.83 -32.36 0.13
CA ILE A 13 4.83 -33.09 -0.67
C ILE A 13 5.91 -33.71 0.24
N ASN A 14 6.45 -32.94 1.18
CA ASN A 14 7.47 -33.45 2.10
C ASN A 14 6.92 -34.55 3.02
N ASN A 15 5.69 -34.41 3.53
CA ASN A 15 5.07 -35.43 4.38
C ASN A 15 4.83 -36.73 3.61
N ILE A 16 4.30 -36.65 2.39
CA ILE A 16 4.15 -37.80 1.48
C ILE A 16 5.50 -38.49 1.29
N TRP A 17 6.57 -37.74 1.03
CA TRP A 17 7.90 -38.31 0.88
C TRP A 17 8.38 -39.02 2.16
N VAL A 18 8.29 -38.36 3.31
CA VAL A 18 8.74 -38.90 4.61
C VAL A 18 8.01 -40.20 4.95
N ASP A 19 6.71 -40.27 4.67
CA ASP A 19 5.89 -41.44 4.98
C ASP A 19 6.22 -42.64 4.07
N ASN A 20 6.57 -42.40 2.81
CA ASN A 20 6.81 -43.47 1.83
C ASN A 20 8.30 -43.85 1.70
N LYS A 21 9.22 -42.99 2.14
CA LYS A 21 10.67 -43.25 2.11
C LYS A 21 11.06 -44.56 2.83
N PRO A 22 10.52 -44.91 4.02
CA PRO A 22 10.82 -46.20 4.63
C PRO A 22 10.42 -47.38 3.75
N ALA A 23 9.26 -47.35 3.08
CA ALA A 23 8.84 -48.43 2.19
C ALA A 23 9.79 -48.57 0.98
N LEU A 24 10.23 -47.45 0.41
CA LEU A 24 11.25 -47.43 -0.64
C LEU A 24 12.60 -47.99 -0.16
N ASP A 25 12.98 -47.65 1.08
CA ASP A 25 14.24 -48.07 1.68
C ASP A 25 14.30 -49.59 1.95
N HIS A 26 13.14 -50.22 2.20
CA HIS A 26 13.01 -51.66 2.52
C HIS A 26 12.57 -52.54 1.34
N ALA A 27 12.32 -51.96 0.16
CA ALA A 27 11.95 -52.72 -1.04
C ALA A 27 13.10 -53.64 -1.48
N ASN A 28 12.76 -54.88 -1.85
CA ASN A 28 13.75 -55.94 -2.07
C ASN A 28 14.32 -55.98 -3.49
N ASN A 29 13.70 -55.26 -4.43
CA ASN A 29 14.08 -55.24 -5.83
C ASN A 29 13.55 -53.97 -6.53
N THR A 30 14.04 -53.71 -7.75
CA THR A 30 13.67 -52.54 -8.55
C THR A 30 12.17 -52.45 -8.86
N ALA A 31 11.48 -53.58 -9.02
CA ALA A 31 10.04 -53.57 -9.30
C ALA A 31 9.21 -53.14 -8.07
N GLU A 32 9.59 -53.59 -6.87
CA GLU A 32 8.99 -53.13 -5.61
C GLU A 32 9.28 -51.65 -5.37
N GLN A 33 10.51 -51.20 -5.67
CA GLN A 33 10.89 -49.78 -5.58
C GLN A 33 10.07 -48.91 -6.53
N TRP A 34 9.91 -49.34 -7.78
CA TRP A 34 9.11 -48.62 -8.77
C TRP A 34 7.65 -48.50 -8.33
N ARG A 35 7.05 -49.56 -7.80
CA ARG A 35 5.66 -49.51 -7.30
C ARG A 35 5.47 -48.48 -6.17
N VAL A 36 6.45 -48.37 -5.27
CA VAL A 36 6.42 -47.33 -4.21
C VAL A 36 6.59 -45.94 -4.83
N ILE A 37 7.47 -45.80 -5.83
CA ILE A 37 7.66 -44.53 -6.54
C ILE A 37 6.35 -44.13 -7.24
N GLU A 38 5.70 -45.02 -7.99
CA GLU A 38 4.41 -44.74 -8.64
C GLU A 38 3.34 -44.25 -7.65
N GLU A 39 3.22 -44.88 -6.47
CA GLU A 39 2.28 -44.42 -5.43
C GLU A 39 2.63 -43.02 -4.90
N VAL A 40 3.92 -42.69 -4.79
CA VAL A 40 4.37 -41.34 -4.41
C VAL A 40 4.10 -40.34 -5.52
N LEU A 41 4.35 -40.70 -6.78
CA LEU A 41 4.09 -39.85 -7.95
C LEU A 41 2.61 -39.49 -8.06
N ASP A 42 1.72 -40.47 -7.87
CA ASP A 42 0.27 -40.26 -7.87
C ASP A 42 -0.16 -39.25 -6.78
N LYS A 43 0.33 -39.41 -5.55
CA LYS A 43 0.05 -38.47 -4.45
C LYS A 43 0.66 -37.08 -4.68
N PHE A 44 1.88 -37.02 -5.26
CA PHE A 44 2.48 -35.74 -5.64
C PHE A 44 1.68 -35.05 -6.73
N ALA A 45 1.17 -35.80 -7.70
CA ALA A 45 0.38 -35.27 -8.80
C ALA A 45 -0.90 -34.60 -8.29
N ALA A 46 -1.63 -35.26 -7.39
CA ALA A 46 -2.83 -34.69 -6.76
C ALA A 46 -2.52 -33.34 -6.06
N VAL A 47 -1.47 -33.30 -5.21
CA VAL A 47 -1.08 -32.07 -4.51
C VAL A 47 -0.65 -30.96 -5.48
N ILE A 48 0.10 -31.32 -6.53
CA ILE A 48 0.55 -30.34 -7.53
C ILE A 48 -0.63 -29.79 -8.31
N ALA A 49 -1.57 -30.65 -8.74
CA ALA A 49 -2.78 -30.24 -9.46
C ALA A 49 -3.64 -29.28 -8.64
N GLU A 50 -3.83 -29.56 -7.34
CA GLU A 50 -4.56 -28.67 -6.42
C GLU A 50 -3.82 -27.36 -6.12
N SER A 51 -2.48 -27.37 -6.15
CA SER A 51 -1.66 -26.16 -5.94
C SER A 51 -1.48 -25.29 -7.20
N GLY A 52 -1.88 -25.81 -8.36
CA GLY A 52 -1.74 -25.21 -9.68
C GLY A 52 -0.36 -24.66 -10.02
N GLU A 53 -0.21 -23.33 -10.12
CA GLU A 53 1.05 -22.70 -10.56
C GLU A 53 2.12 -22.57 -9.47
N ASP A 54 1.91 -23.10 -8.26
CA ASP A 54 2.96 -23.13 -7.23
C ASP A 54 4.13 -24.07 -7.64
N LYS A 55 5.08 -23.49 -8.38
CA LYS A 55 6.31 -24.15 -8.85
C LYS A 55 7.15 -24.71 -7.71
N SER A 56 6.91 -24.25 -6.49
CA SER A 56 7.71 -24.57 -5.33
C SER A 56 7.38 -25.96 -4.78
N ALA A 57 6.14 -26.43 -4.92
CA ALA A 57 5.74 -27.83 -4.66
C ALA A 57 6.30 -28.76 -5.74
N ALA A 58 6.15 -28.40 -7.02
CA ALA A 58 6.68 -29.16 -8.15
C ALA A 58 8.21 -29.31 -8.08
N SER A 59 8.93 -28.25 -7.74
CA SER A 59 10.40 -28.28 -7.59
C SER A 59 10.85 -29.21 -6.45
N LEU A 60 10.10 -29.24 -5.33
CA LEU A 60 10.40 -30.13 -4.22
C LEU A 60 10.10 -31.60 -4.57
N ALA A 61 8.97 -31.86 -5.25
CA ALA A 61 8.63 -33.19 -5.77
C ALA A 61 9.73 -33.70 -6.70
N ASP A 62 10.23 -32.85 -7.61
CA ASP A 62 11.33 -33.15 -8.51
C ASP A 62 12.62 -33.57 -7.77
N ALA A 63 12.96 -32.87 -6.68
CA ALA A 63 14.12 -33.21 -5.85
C ALA A 63 13.96 -34.59 -5.20
N HIS A 64 12.77 -34.90 -4.67
CA HIS A 64 12.46 -36.21 -4.08
C HIS A 64 12.48 -37.33 -5.13
N ILE A 65 11.91 -37.10 -6.31
CA ILE A 65 11.91 -38.06 -7.43
C ILE A 65 13.33 -38.40 -7.86
N ASN A 66 14.20 -37.39 -8.00
CA ASN A 66 15.60 -37.60 -8.34
C ASN A 66 16.29 -38.49 -7.30
N SER A 67 16.07 -38.23 -6.00
CA SER A 67 16.63 -39.05 -4.92
C SER A 67 16.10 -40.48 -4.93
N ALA A 68 14.80 -40.67 -5.21
CA ALA A 68 14.18 -41.99 -5.29
C ALA A 68 14.72 -42.83 -6.46
N CYS A 69 14.78 -42.21 -7.65
CA CYS A 69 15.23 -42.86 -8.88
C CYS A 69 16.71 -43.26 -8.81
N ASP A 70 17.56 -42.40 -8.25
CA ASP A 70 18.98 -42.68 -8.07
C ASP A 70 19.22 -43.90 -7.19
N LYS A 71 18.41 -44.05 -6.14
CA LYS A 71 18.47 -45.21 -5.25
C LYS A 71 17.95 -46.48 -5.91
N ALA A 72 16.89 -46.37 -6.71
CA ALA A 72 16.25 -47.52 -7.36
C ALA A 72 16.95 -47.96 -8.65
N GLY A 73 17.86 -47.14 -9.20
CA GLY A 73 18.46 -47.38 -10.51
C GLY A 73 17.48 -47.21 -11.66
N ILE A 74 16.48 -46.33 -11.49
CA ILE A 74 15.41 -46.06 -12.46
C ILE A 74 15.71 -44.77 -13.21
N ALA A 75 15.32 -44.70 -14.49
CA ALA A 75 15.49 -43.49 -15.28
C ALA A 75 14.59 -42.36 -14.75
N ARG A 76 15.20 -41.23 -14.35
CA ARG A 76 14.46 -40.06 -13.83
C ARG A 76 13.43 -39.51 -14.82
N SER A 77 13.72 -39.57 -16.13
CA SER A 77 12.79 -39.13 -17.17
C SER A 77 11.47 -39.91 -17.11
N MET A 78 11.53 -41.24 -16.95
CA MET A 78 10.34 -42.08 -16.85
C MET A 78 9.44 -41.69 -15.66
N ALA A 79 10.03 -41.39 -14.50
CA ALA A 79 9.26 -40.95 -13.33
C ALA A 79 8.64 -39.55 -13.52
N LYS A 80 9.36 -38.65 -14.20
CA LYS A 80 8.87 -37.30 -14.50
C LYS A 80 7.74 -37.33 -15.53
N ASP A 81 7.86 -38.15 -16.57
CA ASP A 81 6.82 -38.32 -17.59
C ASP A 81 5.52 -38.84 -16.94
N VAL A 82 5.63 -39.81 -16.03
CA VAL A 82 4.48 -40.32 -15.26
C VAL A 82 3.89 -39.25 -14.33
N LEU A 83 4.73 -38.45 -13.67
CA LEU A 83 4.23 -37.36 -12.83
C LEU A 83 3.45 -36.34 -13.66
N GLU A 84 4.01 -35.92 -14.79
CA GLU A 84 3.39 -34.93 -15.68
C GLU A 84 2.04 -35.44 -16.22
N GLU A 85 2.00 -36.71 -16.68
CA GLU A 85 0.75 -37.36 -17.11
C GLU A 85 -0.30 -37.36 -15.99
N ARG A 86 0.07 -37.75 -14.76
CA ARG A 86 -0.85 -37.77 -13.63
C ARG A 86 -1.31 -36.38 -13.21
N VAL A 87 -0.44 -35.37 -13.24
CA VAL A 87 -0.81 -33.98 -12.92
C VAL A 87 -1.89 -33.50 -13.90
N GLU A 88 -1.73 -33.78 -15.19
CA GLU A 88 -2.72 -33.39 -16.20
C GLU A 88 -4.04 -34.18 -16.07
N GLU A 89 -3.99 -35.47 -15.69
CA GLU A 89 -5.20 -36.24 -15.34
C GLU A 89 -5.96 -35.62 -14.16
N TYR A 90 -5.31 -35.35 -13.03
CA TYR A 90 -5.95 -34.74 -11.87
C TYR A 90 -6.48 -33.34 -12.15
N LYS A 91 -5.75 -32.52 -12.94
CA LYS A 91 -6.27 -31.22 -13.38
C LYS A 91 -7.53 -31.37 -14.21
N ALA A 92 -7.57 -32.34 -15.13
CA ALA A 92 -8.75 -32.59 -15.95
C ALA A 92 -9.94 -33.04 -15.08
N GLU A 93 -9.72 -33.88 -14.07
CA GLU A 93 -10.76 -34.29 -13.10
C GLU A 93 -11.30 -33.10 -12.30
N ILE A 94 -10.43 -32.21 -11.79
CA ILE A 94 -10.83 -30.99 -11.09
C ILE A 94 -11.67 -30.09 -12.00
N ILE A 95 -11.26 -29.93 -13.26
CA ILE A 95 -12.00 -29.13 -14.25
C ILE A 95 -13.37 -29.75 -14.55
N GLU A 96 -13.45 -31.07 -14.67
CA GLU A 96 -14.73 -31.78 -14.91
C GLU A 96 -15.68 -31.63 -13.71
N GLU A 97 -15.17 -31.74 -12.48
CA GLU A 97 -15.96 -31.53 -11.25
C GLU A 97 -16.50 -30.09 -11.15
N GLU A 98 -15.69 -29.10 -11.53
CA GLU A 98 -16.12 -27.69 -11.49
C GLU A 98 -17.06 -27.33 -12.66
N ALA A 99 -16.93 -28.00 -13.81
CA ALA A 99 -17.88 -27.87 -14.91
C ALA A 99 -19.27 -28.38 -14.53
N ASP A 100 -19.35 -29.44 -13.71
CA ASP A 100 -20.61 -29.92 -13.11
C ASP A 100 -21.24 -28.88 -12.14
N ASN A 101 -20.44 -27.93 -11.64
CA ASN A 101 -20.87 -26.79 -10.82
C ASN A 101 -21.18 -25.52 -11.64
N ASP A 102 -21.40 -25.64 -12.96
CA ASP A 102 -21.65 -24.54 -13.89
C ASP A 102 -20.49 -23.51 -13.96
N ILE A 103 -19.25 -23.90 -13.64
CA ILE A 103 -18.06 -23.05 -13.82
C ILE A 103 -17.40 -23.43 -15.16
N PRO A 104 -17.19 -22.48 -16.09
CA PRO A 104 -16.57 -22.79 -17.37
C PRO A 104 -15.14 -23.36 -17.23
N ALA A 105 -14.84 -24.34 -18.08
CA ALA A 105 -13.55 -25.02 -18.12
C ALA A 105 -12.44 -24.16 -18.72
N CYS A 106 -12.74 -23.27 -19.66
CA CYS A 106 -11.78 -22.40 -20.34
C CYS A 106 -11.80 -20.99 -19.74
N PHE A 107 -10.63 -20.37 -19.60
CA PHE A 107 -10.53 -19.06 -18.96
C PHE A 107 -11.25 -17.94 -19.72
N ASP A 108 -11.29 -18.00 -21.05
CA ASP A 108 -12.04 -17.06 -21.89
C ASP A 108 -13.56 -17.19 -21.69
N ASP A 109 -14.09 -18.42 -21.65
CA ASP A 109 -15.51 -18.65 -21.35
C ASP A 109 -15.85 -18.21 -19.92
N LEU A 110 -14.95 -18.45 -18.97
CA LEU A 110 -15.09 -18.00 -17.58
C LEU A 110 -15.21 -16.48 -17.48
N LEU A 111 -14.41 -15.73 -18.23
CA LEU A 111 -14.50 -14.28 -18.27
C LEU A 111 -15.81 -13.78 -18.90
N GLN A 112 -16.38 -14.52 -19.85
CA GLN A 112 -17.66 -14.13 -20.47
C GLN A 112 -18.86 -14.42 -19.56
N GLU A 113 -18.86 -15.59 -18.93
CA GLU A 113 -20.02 -16.12 -18.22
C GLU A 113 -20.00 -15.77 -16.72
N CYS A 114 -18.83 -15.81 -16.09
CA CYS A 114 -18.70 -15.65 -14.64
C CYS A 114 -18.21 -14.26 -14.22
N LEU A 115 -17.77 -13.39 -15.13
CA LEU A 115 -17.44 -12.01 -14.74
C LEU A 115 -18.71 -11.21 -14.47
N ASP A 116 -18.98 -10.91 -13.20
CA ASP A 116 -20.14 -10.12 -12.76
C ASP A 116 -19.95 -8.65 -13.13
N LYS A 117 -18.85 -8.07 -12.64
CA LYS A 117 -18.56 -6.63 -12.79
C LYS A 117 -17.08 -6.29 -12.66
N VAL A 118 -16.72 -5.17 -13.28
CA VAL A 118 -15.42 -4.52 -13.15
C VAL A 118 -15.60 -3.17 -12.49
N VAL A 119 -14.92 -2.93 -11.40
CA VAL A 119 -15.00 -1.69 -10.64
C VAL A 119 -13.66 -0.94 -10.78
N PRO A 120 -13.63 0.21 -11.48
CA PRO A 120 -12.45 1.05 -11.50
C PRO A 120 -12.31 1.76 -10.14
N HIS A 121 -11.14 1.61 -9.53
CA HIS A 121 -10.71 2.39 -8.39
C HIS A 121 -9.79 3.49 -8.89
N ARG A 122 -10.36 4.69 -9.02
CA ARG A 122 -9.63 5.93 -9.31
C ARG A 122 -9.63 6.79 -8.07
N THR A 123 -8.51 7.46 -7.82
CA THR A 123 -8.49 8.52 -6.82
C THR A 123 -8.53 9.88 -7.53
N THR A 124 -8.95 10.91 -6.81
CA THR A 124 -8.90 12.29 -7.31
C THR A 124 -7.48 12.87 -7.37
N ASP A 125 -6.46 12.10 -6.97
CA ASP A 125 -5.07 12.55 -7.04
C ASP A 125 -4.62 12.61 -8.49
N HIS A 126 -3.87 13.66 -8.84
CA HIS A 126 -3.46 13.91 -10.22
C HIS A 126 -2.56 12.80 -10.79
N HIS A 127 -1.79 12.14 -9.92
CA HIS A 127 -0.96 10.99 -10.27
C HIS A 127 -1.47 9.73 -9.56
N SER A 128 -2.60 9.21 -10.03
CA SER A 128 -3.09 7.90 -9.62
C SER A 128 -3.26 6.97 -10.82
N ASP A 129 -2.61 5.80 -10.74
CA ASP A 129 -2.89 4.71 -11.67
C ASP A 129 -4.28 4.17 -11.36
N THR A 130 -5.05 3.84 -12.41
CA THR A 130 -6.36 3.20 -12.22
C THR A 130 -6.13 1.73 -11.90
N THR A 131 -6.57 1.29 -10.73
CA THR A 131 -6.69 -0.13 -10.40
C THR A 131 -8.10 -0.59 -10.73
N TYR A 132 -8.25 -1.76 -11.34
CA TYR A 132 -9.53 -2.40 -11.64
C TYR A 132 -9.73 -3.59 -10.70
N GLN A 133 -10.88 -3.63 -10.03
CA GLN A 133 -11.34 -4.79 -9.27
C GLN A 133 -12.31 -5.59 -10.11
N TRP A 134 -12.00 -6.87 -10.31
CA TRP A 134 -12.77 -7.80 -11.13
C TRP A 134 -13.49 -8.75 -10.19
N HIS A 135 -14.82 -8.75 -10.24
CA HIS A 135 -15.65 -9.59 -9.38
C HIS A 135 -16.24 -10.73 -10.19
N PHE A 136 -16.03 -11.96 -9.72
CA PHE A 136 -16.54 -13.16 -10.36
C PHE A 136 -17.71 -13.76 -9.57
N SER A 137 -18.67 -14.31 -10.31
CA SER A 137 -19.82 -15.06 -9.79
C SER A 137 -19.62 -16.57 -9.99
N ASP A 138 -18.42 -17.06 -9.67
CA ASP A 138 -17.97 -18.45 -9.80
C ASP A 138 -18.28 -19.31 -8.56
N GLY A 139 -19.12 -18.82 -7.64
CA GLY A 139 -19.42 -19.50 -6.38
C GLY A 139 -18.30 -19.48 -5.34
N LYS A 140 -17.10 -18.97 -5.69
CA LYS A 140 -15.93 -18.89 -4.81
C LYS A 140 -15.74 -17.50 -4.20
N GLY A 141 -16.45 -16.49 -4.73
CA GLY A 141 -16.39 -15.13 -4.24
C GLY A 141 -15.11 -14.41 -4.66
N THR A 142 -14.52 -14.84 -5.79
CA THR A 142 -13.23 -14.37 -6.27
C THR A 142 -13.27 -12.89 -6.65
N VAL A 143 -12.32 -12.13 -6.08
CA VAL A 143 -12.12 -10.71 -6.40
C VAL A 143 -10.65 -10.45 -6.61
N ILE A 144 -10.27 -10.12 -7.84
CA ILE A 144 -8.88 -9.81 -8.19
C ILE A 144 -8.70 -8.34 -8.52
N SER A 145 -7.53 -7.81 -8.14
CA SER A 145 -7.16 -6.42 -8.42
C SER A 145 -6.04 -6.39 -9.45
N THR A 146 -6.21 -5.61 -10.51
CA THR A 146 -5.20 -5.42 -11.56
C THR A 146 -5.03 -3.94 -11.88
N ASN A 147 -3.82 -3.54 -12.25
CA ASN A 147 -3.59 -2.26 -12.94
C ASN A 147 -3.68 -2.57 -14.44
N ASP A 148 -2.59 -2.42 -15.20
CA ASP A 148 -2.57 -2.77 -16.63
C ASP A 148 -2.32 -4.27 -16.91
N HIS A 149 -2.05 -5.06 -15.86
CA HIS A 149 -1.71 -6.48 -15.97
C HIS A 149 -2.82 -7.37 -16.54
N HIS A 150 -4.09 -6.92 -16.54
CA HIS A 150 -5.18 -7.69 -17.17
C HIS A 150 -5.04 -7.79 -18.69
N TRP A 151 -4.21 -6.94 -19.31
CA TRP A 151 -3.91 -7.01 -20.75
C TRP A 151 -2.89 -8.09 -21.12
N ASP A 152 -2.25 -8.72 -20.15
CA ASP A 152 -1.49 -9.95 -20.33
C ASP A 152 -2.33 -11.10 -19.79
N TRP A 153 -2.77 -12.00 -20.68
CA TRP A 153 -3.64 -13.11 -20.28
C TRP A 153 -2.96 -14.02 -19.27
N THR A 154 -1.63 -14.16 -19.31
CA THR A 154 -0.86 -15.03 -18.41
C THR A 154 -0.88 -14.46 -17.00
N GLU A 155 -0.63 -13.15 -16.86
CA GLU A 155 -0.67 -12.47 -15.56
C GLU A 155 -2.10 -12.41 -15.02
N PHE A 156 -3.10 -12.21 -15.89
CA PHE A 156 -4.49 -12.17 -15.47
C PHE A 156 -5.00 -13.54 -15.02
N TYR A 157 -4.65 -14.59 -15.78
CA TYR A 157 -4.91 -15.98 -15.44
C TYR A 157 -4.29 -16.34 -14.09
N SER A 158 -2.98 -16.10 -13.91
CA SER A 158 -2.29 -16.40 -12.66
C SER A 158 -2.96 -15.72 -11.46
N ARG A 159 -3.33 -14.44 -11.57
CA ARG A 159 -4.04 -13.73 -10.49
C ARG A 159 -5.40 -14.33 -10.18
N TYR A 160 -6.18 -14.70 -11.20
CA TYR A 160 -7.47 -15.35 -11.00
C TYR A 160 -7.29 -16.69 -10.30
N SER A 161 -6.37 -17.52 -10.78
CA SER A 161 -6.12 -18.86 -10.25
C SER A 161 -5.59 -18.82 -8.82
N ASP A 162 -4.70 -17.87 -8.50
CA ASP A 162 -4.18 -17.67 -7.15
C ASP A 162 -5.28 -17.28 -6.15
N GLU A 163 -6.22 -16.43 -6.57
CA GLU A 163 -7.31 -15.95 -5.69
C GLU A 163 -8.48 -16.93 -5.59
N SER A 164 -8.83 -17.61 -6.69
CA SER A 164 -9.94 -18.56 -6.74
C SER A 164 -9.55 -19.95 -6.25
N GLY A 165 -8.28 -20.33 -6.34
CA GLY A 165 -7.83 -21.72 -6.20
C GLY A 165 -8.37 -22.65 -7.30
N TYR A 166 -8.93 -22.10 -8.38
CA TYR A 166 -9.40 -22.84 -9.54
C TYR A 166 -8.48 -22.57 -10.74
N PHE A 167 -8.10 -23.64 -11.43
CA PHE A 167 -7.15 -23.59 -12.54
C PHE A 167 -7.85 -23.97 -13.84
N PRO A 168 -8.60 -23.05 -14.47
CA PRO A 168 -9.23 -23.34 -15.75
C PRO A 168 -8.17 -23.64 -16.81
N GLN A 169 -8.58 -24.23 -17.92
CA GLN A 169 -7.74 -24.34 -19.10
C GLN A 169 -7.35 -22.96 -19.59
N ASN A 170 -6.15 -22.88 -20.16
CA ASN A 170 -5.66 -21.68 -20.84
C ASN A 170 -6.71 -21.17 -21.85
N PRO A 171 -6.74 -19.86 -22.13
CA PRO A 171 -7.59 -19.32 -23.18
C PRO A 171 -7.45 -20.09 -24.49
N SER A 172 -8.54 -20.08 -25.27
CA SER A 172 -8.55 -20.58 -26.66
C SER A 172 -7.29 -20.13 -27.41
N GLU A 173 -6.69 -21.02 -28.23
CA GLU A 173 -5.40 -20.75 -28.89
C GLU A 173 -5.38 -19.44 -29.69
N THR A 174 -6.52 -19.05 -30.26
CA THR A 174 -6.69 -17.81 -31.02
C THR A 174 -6.62 -16.54 -30.17
N LEU A 175 -6.73 -16.64 -28.84
CA LEU A 175 -6.71 -15.53 -27.90
C LEU A 175 -5.40 -15.40 -27.12
N ARG A 176 -4.43 -16.30 -27.37
CA ARG A 176 -3.14 -16.28 -26.65
C ARG A 176 -2.17 -15.21 -27.16
N GLU A 177 -2.44 -14.64 -28.32
CA GLU A 177 -1.71 -13.51 -28.86
C GLU A 177 -2.19 -12.20 -28.19
N ALA A 178 -1.24 -11.32 -27.86
CA ALA A 178 -1.51 -10.14 -27.04
C ALA A 178 -2.57 -9.20 -27.64
N GLN A 179 -2.64 -9.09 -28.98
CA GLN A 179 -3.63 -8.23 -29.64
C GLN A 179 -5.03 -8.85 -29.60
N ASP A 180 -5.15 -10.14 -29.91
CA ASP A 180 -6.43 -10.86 -29.90
C ASP A 180 -7.02 -10.91 -28.48
N TRP A 181 -6.18 -11.10 -27.45
CA TRP A 181 -6.59 -11.00 -26.05
C TRP A 181 -7.19 -9.64 -25.71
N ARG A 182 -6.53 -8.55 -26.12
CA ARG A 182 -7.02 -7.19 -25.87
C ARG A 182 -8.34 -6.92 -26.57
N GLU A 183 -8.47 -7.36 -27.81
CA GLU A 183 -9.71 -7.22 -28.60
C GLU A 183 -10.86 -8.03 -28.01
N PHE A 184 -10.56 -9.18 -27.41
CA PHE A 184 -11.52 -10.00 -26.67
C PHE A 184 -11.94 -9.39 -25.33
N LEU A 185 -10.97 -8.95 -24.51
CA LEU A 185 -11.22 -8.52 -23.13
C LEU A 185 -11.85 -7.13 -23.07
N ALA A 186 -11.47 -6.22 -23.95
CA ALA A 186 -11.96 -4.83 -23.95
C ALA A 186 -13.51 -4.71 -23.99
N PRO A 187 -14.25 -5.41 -24.88
CA PRO A 187 -15.71 -5.32 -24.87
C PRO A 187 -16.33 -5.88 -23.59
N ILE A 188 -15.81 -6.99 -23.07
CA ILE A 188 -16.28 -7.60 -21.81
C ILE A 188 -16.10 -6.62 -20.65
N MET A 189 -14.89 -6.04 -20.54
CA MET A 189 -14.58 -5.05 -19.53
C MET A 189 -15.51 -3.84 -19.60
N ASN A 190 -15.75 -3.31 -20.81
CA ASN A 190 -16.61 -2.15 -21.01
C ASN A 190 -18.08 -2.44 -20.69
N GLU A 191 -18.60 -3.63 -21.04
CA GLU A 191 -19.97 -4.03 -20.73
C GLU A 191 -20.19 -4.20 -19.23
N ARG A 192 -19.19 -4.72 -18.52
CA ARG A 192 -19.25 -5.04 -17.09
C ARG A 192 -18.71 -3.91 -16.20
N LEU A 193 -18.29 -2.78 -16.78
CA LEU A 193 -17.75 -1.66 -16.04
C LEU A 193 -18.84 -0.98 -15.22
N VAL A 194 -18.64 -0.90 -13.91
CA VAL A 194 -19.50 -0.13 -13.01
C VAL A 194 -18.82 1.19 -12.72
N ASP A 195 -19.31 2.27 -13.34
CA ASP A 195 -18.83 3.61 -13.04
C ASP A 195 -19.00 3.90 -11.54
N LYS A 196 -17.89 4.25 -10.89
CA LYS A 196 -17.87 4.79 -9.55
C LYS A 196 -17.21 6.16 -9.58
N ASP A 197 -17.77 7.07 -8.80
CA ASP A 197 -17.14 8.35 -8.55
C ASP A 197 -15.74 8.13 -7.97
N PRO A 198 -14.72 8.88 -8.45
CA PRO A 198 -13.37 8.74 -7.93
C PRO A 198 -13.37 9.02 -6.43
N SER A 199 -12.73 8.14 -5.68
CA SER A 199 -12.57 8.35 -4.24
C SER A 199 -11.57 9.50 -4.00
N THR A 200 -11.78 10.30 -2.96
CA THR A 200 -10.83 11.38 -2.67
C THR A 200 -9.49 10.80 -2.22
N GLY A 201 -8.44 10.96 -3.02
CA GLY A 201 -7.11 10.42 -2.73
C GLY A 201 -6.36 11.18 -1.64
N PRO A 202 -5.30 10.59 -1.06
CA PRO A 202 -4.53 11.22 0.02
C PRO A 202 -3.90 12.56 -0.38
N ARG A 203 -3.40 12.73 -1.62
CA ARG A 203 -2.82 14.01 -2.06
C ARG A 203 -3.89 15.09 -2.17
N THR A 204 -5.06 14.74 -2.71
CA THR A 204 -6.22 15.63 -2.78
C THR A 204 -6.68 16.04 -1.38
N ARG A 205 -6.78 15.09 -0.45
CA ARG A 205 -7.15 15.39 0.94
C ARG A 205 -6.14 16.31 1.60
N ALA A 206 -4.85 16.18 1.30
CA ALA A 206 -3.84 17.10 1.81
C ALA A 206 -3.98 18.52 1.22
N VAL A 207 -4.31 18.65 -0.07
CA VAL A 207 -4.65 19.96 -0.67
C VAL A 207 -5.87 20.57 0.02
N HIS A 208 -6.94 19.80 0.22
CA HIS A 208 -8.12 20.28 0.94
C HIS A 208 -7.77 20.66 2.39
N SER A 209 -6.92 19.89 3.07
CA SER A 209 -6.44 20.22 4.41
C SER A 209 -5.66 21.55 4.45
N LEU A 210 -4.88 21.87 3.41
CA LEU A 210 -4.22 23.16 3.29
C LEU A 210 -5.21 24.29 3.04
N MET A 211 -6.18 24.09 2.16
CA MET A 211 -7.24 25.07 1.89
C MET A 211 -8.06 25.35 3.16
N ASP A 212 -8.49 24.32 3.88
CA ASP A 212 -9.13 24.42 5.19
C ASP A 212 -8.28 25.20 6.21
N ALA A 213 -6.95 24.99 6.18
CA ALA A 213 -6.02 25.68 7.07
C ALA A 213 -5.84 27.17 6.73
N VAL A 214 -6.05 27.56 5.46
CA VAL A 214 -6.11 28.96 5.01
C VAL A 214 -7.46 29.58 5.39
N GLU A 215 -8.57 28.90 5.09
CA GLU A 215 -9.93 29.35 5.40
C GLU A 215 -10.08 29.69 6.88
N LYS A 216 -9.54 28.85 7.77
CA LYS A 216 -9.63 29.03 9.23
C LYS A 216 -8.55 29.97 9.80
N ALA A 217 -7.60 30.43 9.00
CA ALA A 217 -6.50 31.25 9.48
C ALA A 217 -6.87 32.74 9.58
N VAL A 218 -6.12 33.43 10.44
CA VAL A 218 -6.03 34.89 10.42
C VAL A 218 -4.92 35.26 9.43
N ALA A 219 -5.28 36.07 8.44
CA ALA A 219 -4.37 36.63 7.45
C ALA A 219 -3.84 37.99 7.91
N TYR A 220 -2.56 38.25 7.64
CA TYR A 220 -1.91 39.51 7.98
C TYR A 220 -1.32 40.17 6.73
N LYS A 221 -1.39 41.50 6.65
CA LYS A 221 -0.77 42.29 5.58
C LYS A 221 0.76 42.21 5.61
N HIS A 222 1.32 42.11 6.81
CA HIS A 222 2.76 42.08 7.03
C HIS A 222 3.22 40.67 7.40
N LEU A 223 4.21 40.17 6.69
CA LEU A 223 4.75 38.81 6.89
C LEU A 223 5.30 38.62 8.30
N ASP A 224 5.92 39.65 8.88
CA ASP A 224 6.47 39.59 10.24
C ASP A 224 5.38 39.35 11.30
N ASP A 225 4.18 39.90 11.09
CA ASP A 225 3.02 39.67 11.96
C ASP A 225 2.42 38.29 11.80
N ALA A 226 2.34 37.78 10.56
CA ALA A 226 1.93 36.40 10.30
C ALA A 226 2.85 35.40 11.00
N VAL A 227 4.16 35.66 10.98
CA VAL A 227 5.17 34.87 11.68
C VAL A 227 5.00 34.92 13.20
N GLU A 228 4.90 36.13 13.78
CA GLU A 228 4.79 36.29 15.23
C GLU A 228 3.52 35.62 15.78
N ARG A 229 2.43 35.62 15.01
CA ARG A 229 1.11 35.14 15.44
C ARG A 229 0.72 33.77 14.89
N GLY A 230 1.59 33.11 14.13
CA GLY A 230 1.28 31.82 13.50
C GLY A 230 0.14 31.87 12.49
N GLY A 231 -0.08 33.03 11.87
CA GLY A 231 -1.08 33.25 10.83
C GLY A 231 -0.58 32.92 9.43
N VAL A 232 -1.35 33.37 8.44
CA VAL A 232 -0.93 33.36 7.03
C VAL A 232 -0.67 34.78 6.55
N TRP A 233 0.20 34.93 5.57
CA TRP A 233 0.38 36.22 4.90
C TRP A 233 -0.32 36.19 3.55
N VAL A 234 -0.92 37.32 3.17
CA VAL A 234 -1.57 37.54 1.87
C VAL A 234 -1.04 38.84 1.28
N ASN A 235 -0.97 38.89 -0.05
CA ASN A 235 -0.35 40.02 -0.74
C ASN A 235 -1.28 41.25 -0.94
N ASP A 236 -2.60 41.05 -0.83
CA ASP A 236 -3.61 42.12 -0.87
C ASP A 236 -4.74 41.82 0.13
N GLU A 237 -5.60 42.80 0.38
CA GLU A 237 -6.78 42.63 1.24
C GLU A 237 -7.75 41.60 0.60
N PRO A 238 -8.13 40.54 1.33
CA PRO A 238 -9.10 39.59 0.81
C PRO A 238 -10.45 40.28 0.50
N PRO A 239 -11.13 39.91 -0.59
CA PRO A 239 -10.88 38.75 -1.44
C PRO A 239 -9.90 39.00 -2.59
N ALA A 240 -9.29 40.19 -2.72
CA ALA A 240 -8.49 40.57 -3.89
C ALA A 240 -7.09 39.94 -3.95
N HIS A 241 -6.65 39.26 -2.88
CA HIS A 241 -5.38 38.53 -2.86
C HIS A 241 -5.31 37.43 -3.92
N ASN A 242 -4.11 37.23 -4.48
CA ASN A 242 -3.80 36.14 -5.40
C ASN A 242 -2.54 35.35 -4.98
N GLU A 243 -1.92 35.71 -3.86
CA GLU A 243 -0.79 35.00 -3.29
C GLU A 243 -0.98 34.80 -1.79
N VAL A 244 -0.73 33.58 -1.32
CA VAL A 244 -0.77 33.22 0.10
C VAL A 244 0.53 32.55 0.52
N TRP A 245 1.08 32.98 1.67
CA TRP A 245 2.25 32.35 2.26
C TRP A 245 1.84 31.62 3.54
N LEU A 246 2.13 30.31 3.53
CA LEU A 246 1.83 29.38 4.61
C LEU A 246 3.11 29.05 5.38
N PRO A 247 3.10 29.10 6.72
CA PRO A 247 4.17 28.52 7.53
C PRO A 247 4.35 27.03 7.22
N ALA A 248 5.60 26.55 7.17
CA ALA A 248 5.89 25.14 6.90
C ALA A 248 5.20 24.17 7.88
N SER A 249 4.89 24.59 9.11
CA SER A 249 4.13 23.78 10.07
C SER A 249 2.77 23.35 9.54
N LYS A 250 2.01 24.24 8.89
CA LYS A 250 0.70 23.90 8.31
C LYS A 250 0.80 22.86 7.19
N VAL A 251 1.91 22.89 6.44
CA VAL A 251 2.20 21.91 5.38
C VAL A 251 2.58 20.56 5.98
N ILE A 252 3.40 20.57 7.04
CA ILE A 252 3.78 19.37 7.78
C ILE A 252 2.53 18.70 8.36
N ASP A 253 1.62 19.47 8.94
CA ASP A 253 0.35 18.95 9.48
C ASP A 253 -0.50 18.29 8.38
N ALA A 254 -0.69 18.98 7.25
CA ALA A 254 -1.48 18.48 6.13
C ALA A 254 -0.90 17.20 5.49
N THR A 255 0.43 17.11 5.41
CA THR A 255 1.13 15.94 4.84
C THR A 255 1.19 14.77 5.80
N THR A 256 1.44 15.03 7.09
CA THR A 256 1.48 13.99 8.15
C THR A 256 0.11 13.35 8.33
N GLN A 257 -0.97 14.13 8.32
CA GLN A 257 -2.33 13.59 8.47
C GLN A 257 -2.72 12.61 7.35
N GLN A 258 -2.14 12.78 6.15
CA GLN A 258 -2.44 11.96 4.98
C GLN A 258 -1.33 10.96 4.65
N GLU A 259 -0.29 10.88 5.48
CA GLU A 259 0.87 9.99 5.29
C GLU A 259 1.55 10.16 3.92
N ILE A 260 1.63 11.40 3.42
CA ILE A 260 2.32 11.73 2.16
C ILE A 260 3.58 12.57 2.42
N SER A 261 4.46 12.64 1.43
CA SER A 261 5.62 13.55 1.49
C SER A 261 5.25 14.97 1.07
N GLU A 262 6.00 15.96 1.56
CA GLU A 262 5.94 17.35 1.07
C GLU A 262 6.08 17.42 -0.46
N ARG A 263 7.00 16.63 -1.04
CA ARG A 263 7.18 16.58 -2.49
C ARG A 263 5.93 16.12 -3.23
N ALA A 264 5.25 15.08 -2.72
CA ALA A 264 4.01 14.57 -3.33
C ALA A 264 2.88 15.61 -3.30
N LEU A 265 2.78 16.38 -2.21
CA LEU A 265 1.84 17.50 -2.11
C LEU A 265 2.20 18.65 -3.06
N GLN A 266 3.49 18.98 -3.18
CA GLN A 266 3.96 19.98 -4.14
C GLN A 266 3.62 19.60 -5.59
N GLU A 267 3.83 18.34 -5.97
CA GLU A 267 3.47 17.82 -7.29
C GLU A 267 1.97 17.94 -7.54
N GLU A 268 1.13 17.62 -6.55
CA GLU A 268 -0.33 17.75 -6.63
C GLU A 268 -0.78 19.21 -6.76
N LEU A 269 -0.20 20.13 -5.97
CA LEU A 269 -0.51 21.56 -6.06
C LEU A 269 -0.11 22.14 -7.42
N LYS A 270 1.05 21.74 -7.94
CA LYS A 270 1.52 22.17 -9.27
C LYS A 270 0.58 21.68 -10.37
N ALA A 271 0.11 20.45 -10.26
CA ALA A 271 -0.81 19.87 -11.22
C ALA A 271 -2.22 20.49 -11.21
N ARG A 272 -2.56 21.21 -10.13
CA ARG A 272 -3.81 21.96 -9.95
C ARG A 272 -3.62 23.47 -10.16
N ASP A 273 -2.47 23.88 -10.69
CA ASP A 273 -2.13 25.29 -10.94
C ASP A 273 -2.13 26.17 -9.68
N HIS A 274 -1.87 25.60 -8.50
CA HIS A 274 -1.75 26.34 -7.22
C HIS A 274 -0.32 26.81 -6.93
N THR A 275 0.59 26.73 -7.89
CA THR A 275 2.00 27.13 -7.74
C THR A 275 2.30 28.34 -8.61
N LEU A 276 3.04 29.31 -8.08
CA LEU A 276 3.44 30.51 -8.82
C LEU A 276 4.49 30.19 -9.89
N ASP A 277 4.28 30.67 -11.12
CA ASP A 277 5.18 30.46 -12.26
C ASP A 277 6.61 30.98 -12.04
N GLU A 278 6.77 31.99 -11.19
CA GLU A 278 8.05 32.68 -10.96
C GLU A 278 9.05 31.84 -10.16
N HIS A 279 8.63 30.71 -9.57
CA HIS A 279 9.46 29.89 -8.69
C HIS A 279 9.42 28.41 -9.09
N SER A 280 10.59 27.79 -9.24
CA SER A 280 10.72 26.35 -9.54
C SER A 280 10.29 25.43 -8.38
N GLY A 281 9.88 26.01 -7.25
CA GLY A 281 9.32 25.31 -6.11
C GLY A 281 8.47 26.22 -5.21
N VAL A 282 7.64 25.60 -4.38
CA VAL A 282 6.71 26.28 -3.47
C VAL A 282 7.38 26.72 -2.16
N ALA A 283 8.42 26.01 -1.72
CA ALA A 283 9.07 26.27 -0.45
C ALA A 283 10.16 27.36 -0.56
N VAL A 284 10.04 28.42 0.25
CA VAL A 284 11.01 29.52 0.33
C VAL A 284 11.46 29.69 1.78
N SER A 285 12.76 29.93 1.99
CA SER A 285 13.32 30.24 3.30
C SER A 285 13.61 31.73 3.39
N GLU A 286 13.00 32.42 4.36
CA GLU A 286 13.26 33.82 4.65
C GLU A 286 13.81 34.02 6.06
N ARG A 287 14.76 34.95 6.21
CA ARG A 287 15.28 35.33 7.52
C ARG A 287 14.49 36.52 8.07
N ARG A 288 13.71 36.29 9.12
CA ARG A 288 12.87 37.30 9.79
C ARG A 288 13.10 37.24 11.30
N ASN A 289 13.14 38.41 11.94
CA ASN A 289 13.35 38.54 13.39
C ASN A 289 14.57 37.74 13.93
N GLY A 290 15.65 37.69 13.15
CA GLY A 290 16.89 36.98 13.51
C GLY A 290 16.90 35.47 13.25
N SER A 291 15.74 34.86 12.97
CA SER A 291 15.55 33.43 12.69
C SER A 291 15.28 33.14 11.21
N SER A 292 15.70 31.98 10.70
CA SER A 292 15.31 31.52 9.36
C SER A 292 14.01 30.74 9.47
N GLN A 293 13.01 31.10 8.69
CA GLN A 293 11.72 30.42 8.65
C GLN A 293 11.40 29.97 7.23
N ARG A 294 10.77 28.80 7.11
CA ARG A 294 10.35 28.22 5.84
C ARG A 294 8.86 28.49 5.63
N PHE A 295 8.53 28.99 4.45
CA PHE A 295 7.17 29.24 4.00
C PHE A 295 6.90 28.49 2.70
N TRP A 296 5.64 28.22 2.44
CA TRP A 296 5.16 27.81 1.14
C TRP A 296 4.40 28.96 0.50
N LYS A 297 4.84 29.38 -0.69
CA LYS A 297 4.18 30.43 -1.49
C LYS A 297 3.29 29.75 -2.52
N LEU A 298 1.99 30.02 -2.44
CA LEU A 298 0.99 29.41 -3.31
C LEU A 298 0.21 30.48 -4.05
N ASP A 299 -0.22 30.13 -5.25
CA ASP A 299 -1.23 30.90 -5.96
C ASP A 299 -2.57 30.73 -5.22
N ALA A 300 -3.14 31.86 -4.81
CA ALA A 300 -4.35 31.91 -3.98
C ALA A 300 -5.62 32.15 -4.79
N SER A 301 -5.56 32.18 -6.13
CA SER A 301 -6.71 32.52 -6.98
C SER A 301 -7.93 31.62 -6.75
N ASP A 302 -7.67 30.34 -6.47
CA ASP A 302 -8.67 29.31 -6.16
C ASP A 302 -8.67 28.88 -4.68
N PHE A 303 -7.88 29.55 -3.83
CA PHE A 303 -7.89 29.28 -2.39
C PHE A 303 -9.09 29.96 -1.71
N PRO A 304 -9.61 29.37 -0.62
CA PRO A 304 -10.65 30.02 0.17
C PRO A 304 -10.12 31.31 0.82
N THR A 305 -11.02 32.27 0.97
CA THR A 305 -10.72 33.51 1.70
C THR A 305 -10.47 33.22 3.18
N PRO A 306 -9.39 33.73 3.79
CA PRO A 306 -9.14 33.59 5.22
C PRO A 306 -10.27 34.16 6.08
N ALA A 307 -10.53 33.56 7.24
CA ALA A 307 -11.63 33.92 8.14
C ALA A 307 -11.54 35.37 8.65
N GLU A 308 -10.33 35.89 8.83
CA GLU A 308 -10.07 37.24 9.31
C GLU A 308 -8.85 37.81 8.60
N TYR A 309 -8.87 39.12 8.31
CA TYR A 309 -7.73 39.87 7.79
C TYR A 309 -7.40 41.03 8.73
N VAL A 310 -6.12 41.13 9.11
CA VAL A 310 -5.62 42.15 10.01
C VAL A 310 -4.49 42.91 9.33
N GLU A 311 -4.76 44.16 8.96
CA GLU A 311 -3.78 45.05 8.35
C GLU A 311 -2.74 45.53 9.37
N ASP A 312 -3.20 46.10 10.48
CA ASP A 312 -2.35 46.67 11.54
C ASP A 312 -2.67 45.98 12.89
N PRO A 313 -2.05 44.84 13.20
CA PRO A 313 -2.32 44.14 14.45
C PRO A 313 -1.71 44.89 15.65
N GLU A 314 -2.41 44.88 16.79
CA GLU A 314 -1.91 45.51 18.01
C GLU A 314 -0.52 44.96 18.40
N THR A 315 0.46 45.83 18.56
CA THR A 315 1.83 45.42 18.91
C THR A 315 1.89 44.73 20.27
N LEU A 316 2.94 43.93 20.52
CA LEU A 316 3.15 43.31 21.84
C LEU A 316 3.13 44.35 22.98
N GLU A 317 3.70 45.53 22.75
CA GLU A 317 3.64 46.64 23.73
C GLU A 317 2.22 47.16 23.95
N GLN A 318 1.42 47.31 22.89
CA GLN A 318 0.03 47.75 22.99
C GLN A 318 -0.82 46.71 23.73
N ARG A 319 -0.64 45.42 23.44
CA ARG A 319 -1.30 44.32 24.16
C ARG A 319 -0.93 44.30 25.64
N LEU A 320 0.35 44.44 25.97
CA LEU A 320 0.82 44.48 27.36
C LEU A 320 0.33 45.72 28.11
N ARG A 321 0.22 46.88 27.44
CA ARG A 321 -0.39 48.09 28.02
C ARG A 321 -1.89 47.92 28.23
N ASN A 322 -2.62 47.42 27.24
CA ASN A 322 -4.06 47.18 27.33
C ASN A 322 -4.40 46.15 28.42
N ALA A 323 -3.60 45.09 28.56
CA ALA A 323 -3.74 44.10 29.64
C ALA A 323 -3.45 44.71 31.03
N ARG A 324 -2.51 45.65 31.11
CA ARG A 324 -2.18 46.37 32.35
C ARG A 324 -3.25 47.39 32.74
N ASP A 325 -3.81 48.11 31.77
CA ASP A 325 -4.83 49.14 32.00
C ASP A 325 -6.23 48.54 32.19
N GLY A 326 -6.52 47.36 31.60
CA GLY A 326 -7.76 46.61 31.79
C GLY A 326 -7.97 46.07 33.21
N ASN A 327 -6.92 45.98 34.02
CA ASN A 327 -6.98 45.49 35.41
C ASN A 327 -7.17 46.60 36.47
N VAL A 328 -7.36 47.86 36.06
CA VAL A 328 -7.50 49.02 36.98
C VAL A 328 -8.98 49.38 37.22
N GLY A 329 -9.94 48.61 36.68
CA GLY A 329 -11.37 48.95 36.68
C GLY A 329 -12.29 48.18 37.63
N GLN A 330 -11.83 47.15 38.36
CA GLN A 330 -12.67 46.40 39.31
C GLN A 330 -12.10 46.43 40.74
N GLN A 331 -11.94 47.64 41.28
CA GLN A 331 -12.10 47.88 42.71
C GLN A 331 -13.40 48.67 42.91
N ARG A 332 -14.52 47.95 43.02
CA ARG A 332 -15.72 48.46 43.68
C ARG A 332 -15.95 47.66 44.95
N ASP A 333 -15.57 48.33 46.03
CA ASP A 333 -16.36 48.50 47.25
C ASP A 333 -16.90 47.23 47.91
N GLY A 334 -16.22 46.82 48.96
CA GLY A 334 -16.72 45.80 49.87
C GLY A 334 -17.73 46.37 50.86
N THR A 335 -18.76 45.59 51.18
CA THR A 335 -19.30 45.53 52.54
C THR A 335 -20.07 44.23 52.77
N GLU A 336 -19.55 43.47 53.74
CA GLU A 336 -20.25 42.67 54.77
C GLU A 336 -21.09 41.43 54.39
N THR A 337 -20.45 40.27 54.62
CA THR A 337 -20.86 39.12 55.45
C THR A 337 -22.32 38.66 55.46
N ALA A 338 -22.54 37.40 55.06
CA ALA A 338 -23.40 36.48 55.80
C ALA A 338 -22.89 35.05 55.61
N ASP A 339 -22.74 34.37 56.75
CA ASP A 339 -22.38 32.97 56.92
C ASP A 339 -23.25 32.02 56.10
N GLY A 340 -22.63 30.94 55.62
CA GLY A 340 -23.30 29.81 55.01
C GLY A 340 -22.34 28.64 54.91
N ASP A 341 -22.35 27.81 55.96
CA ASP A 341 -21.86 26.44 55.95
C ASP A 341 -22.33 25.71 54.68
N ASP A 342 -21.40 25.13 53.92
CA ASP A 342 -21.73 23.96 53.08
C ASP A 342 -20.49 23.07 52.90
N ASP A 343 -20.56 22.00 53.67
CA ASP A 343 -19.75 20.82 53.79
C ASP A 343 -19.87 19.95 52.52
N GLY A 344 -18.95 20.13 51.59
CA GLY A 344 -18.81 19.30 50.39
C GLY A 344 -17.36 18.90 50.12
N GLU A 345 -16.99 17.69 50.57
CA GLU A 345 -15.75 17.00 50.16
C GLU A 345 -15.60 16.93 48.63
N PRO A 346 -14.40 17.22 48.11
CA PRO A 346 -13.96 16.64 46.85
C PRO A 346 -12.73 15.75 47.05
N GLY A 347 -12.99 14.44 46.96
CA GLY A 347 -12.19 13.43 46.26
C GLY A 347 -10.67 13.59 46.21
N LYS A 348 -10.00 12.68 46.93
CA LYS A 348 -8.62 12.20 46.73
C LYS A 348 -8.19 12.21 45.25
N MET A 349 -7.23 13.06 44.90
CA MET A 349 -6.39 12.86 43.71
C MET A 349 -5.22 11.93 44.06
N GLY A 350 -5.07 10.92 43.21
CA GLY A 350 -4.03 9.91 43.27
C GLY A 350 -2.64 10.47 43.06
N GLU A 351 -1.81 10.15 44.03
CA GLU A 351 -0.37 9.95 44.01
C GLU A 351 0.10 9.18 42.76
N TYR A 352 0.81 9.86 41.85
CA TYR A 352 1.71 9.23 40.89
C TYR A 352 3.14 9.66 41.22
N GLY A 353 3.94 8.67 41.59
CA GLY A 353 5.30 8.84 42.07
C GLY A 353 6.31 9.21 40.99
N PRO A 354 7.52 9.63 41.40
CA PRO A 354 8.63 9.96 40.53
C PRO A 354 9.33 8.67 40.08
N GLY A 355 9.28 8.37 38.78
CA GLY A 355 10.08 7.34 38.14
C GLY A 355 11.41 7.93 37.67
N THR A 356 12.48 7.42 38.26
CA THR A 356 13.89 7.62 37.93
C THR A 356 14.20 7.18 36.50
N ASP A 357 14.87 8.03 35.72
CA ASP A 357 15.58 7.62 34.50
C ASP A 357 17.05 7.94 34.70
N ASP A 358 17.77 6.95 35.24
CA ASP A 358 19.23 6.91 35.29
C ASP A 358 19.71 6.47 33.91
N GLY A 359 20.66 7.24 33.36
CA GLY A 359 21.19 7.01 32.03
C GLY A 359 21.97 5.71 31.87
N ASP A 360 22.17 5.33 30.61
CA ASP A 360 23.35 4.57 30.21
C ASP A 360 23.84 5.04 28.85
N ASP A 361 25.09 5.47 28.87
CA ASP A 361 25.93 5.94 27.79
C ASP A 361 26.84 4.76 27.43
N SER A 362 26.61 4.15 26.28
CA SER A 362 27.62 3.28 25.68
C SER A 362 27.64 3.43 24.17
N SER A 363 28.61 4.22 23.76
CA SER A 363 29.21 4.32 22.44
C SER A 363 29.76 2.96 22.00
N VAL A 364 29.36 2.47 20.83
CA VAL A 364 30.08 1.41 20.10
C VAL A 364 30.19 1.81 18.64
N GLU A 365 31.45 2.00 18.26
CA GLU A 365 31.95 2.17 16.90
C GLU A 365 31.86 0.86 16.11
N GLY A 366 31.66 0.97 14.80
CA GLY A 366 31.68 -0.11 13.82
C GLY A 366 31.59 0.50 12.43
N ASP A 367 32.68 1.06 11.92
CA ASP A 367 33.71 0.38 11.13
C ASP A 367 33.20 0.09 9.70
N LEU A 368 33.43 1.08 8.83
CA LEU A 368 33.18 1.04 7.39
C LEU A 368 34.38 0.36 6.72
N PRO A 369 34.20 -0.67 5.88
CA PRO A 369 35.30 -1.17 5.08
C PRO A 369 35.62 -0.22 3.92
N ASP A 370 36.87 0.24 3.91
CA ASP A 370 37.56 0.90 2.81
C ASP A 370 37.48 0.06 1.53
N LEU A 371 36.96 0.65 0.45
CA LEU A 371 37.12 0.12 -0.90
C LEU A 371 38.47 0.62 -1.42
N ASP A 372 39.43 -0.30 -1.35
CA ASP A 372 40.78 -0.19 -1.86
C ASP A 372 40.78 -0.05 -3.38
N ASP A 373 41.43 1.01 -3.81
CA ASP A 373 41.69 1.44 -5.17
C ASP A 373 43.13 0.99 -5.47
N SER A 374 43.30 -0.04 -6.28
CA SER A 374 44.63 -0.40 -6.78
C SER A 374 44.56 -0.86 -8.23
N ASP A 375 45.05 0.03 -9.08
CA ASP A 375 45.61 -0.21 -10.40
C ASP A 375 46.50 -1.46 -10.46
N ASP A 376 46.38 -2.25 -11.53
CA ASP A 376 47.52 -3.02 -12.05
C ASP A 376 47.57 -2.89 -13.58
N GLU A 377 48.54 -2.08 -14.01
CA GLU A 377 49.04 -2.00 -15.38
C GLU A 377 49.93 -3.20 -15.70
N GLY A 378 49.83 -3.69 -16.93
CA GLY A 378 50.91 -4.43 -17.59
C GLY A 378 50.44 -5.73 -18.22
N GLY A 379 50.69 -6.03 -19.49
CA GLY A 379 51.58 -5.42 -20.46
C GLY A 379 51.70 -6.39 -21.64
N ASP A 380 52.01 -5.83 -22.79
CA ASP A 380 52.28 -6.48 -24.08
C ASP A 380 53.10 -7.77 -24.00
N SER A 381 52.82 -8.71 -24.91
CA SER A 381 53.82 -9.55 -25.58
C SER A 381 53.26 -10.17 -26.87
N GLU A 382 53.76 -9.64 -27.99
CA GLU A 382 53.98 -10.24 -29.34
C GLU A 382 52.85 -10.93 -30.13
#